data_AF-A0A9D5QHR1-F1
#
_entry.id   AF-A0A9D5QHR1-F1
#
_cell.length_a   1.000
_cell.length_b   1.000
_cell.length_c   1.000
_cell.angle_alpha   90.00
_cell.angle_beta   90.00
_cell.angle_gamma   90.00
#
_symmetry.space_group_name_H-M   'P 1'
#
loop_
_entity.id
_entity.type
_entity.pdbx_description
1 polymer ?
#
loop_
_entity_poly.entity_id
_entity_poly.type
_entity_poly.pdbx_seq_one_letter_code
_entity_poly.pdbx_strand_id
1 'polypeptide(L)'
;MSIWGLELVCFYLMNRSFSLNMSFVNVLFVAICIVLGILIPAAPGYVGTYEFAGRAALEFVGVDPNVGLSFILFLHFFQFIFILLFGFPSMIKQNISFKEIKNDAR
;
A
#
# COMPACT_ATOMS: atom_id res chain seq x y z
N MET A 1 8.07 13.88 -5.27
CA MET A 1 8.22 12.77 -6.24
C MET A 1 8.97 11.56 -5.66
N SER A 2 9.97 11.73 -4.79
CA SER A 2 10.78 10.61 -4.27
C SER A 2 9.99 9.52 -3.52
N ILE A 3 8.92 9.87 -2.81
CA ILE A 3 8.07 8.91 -2.07
C ILE A 3 7.40 7.91 -3.03
N TRP A 4 6.79 8.40 -4.10
CA TRP A 4 6.17 7.56 -5.14
C TRP A 4 7.19 6.69 -5.88
N GLY A 5 8.38 7.23 -6.15
CA GLY A 5 9.48 6.44 -6.72
C GLY A 5 9.92 5.30 -5.80
N LEU A 6 10.05 5.57 -4.50
CA LEU A 6 10.38 4.55 -3.51
C LEU A 6 9.29 3.49 -3.40
N GLU A 7 8.01 3.89 -3.44
CA GLU A 7 6.88 2.95 -3.45
C GLU A 7 6.93 2.01 -4.65
N LEU A 8 7.17 2.53 -5.86
CA LEU A 8 7.34 1.71 -7.06
C LEU A 8 8.53 0.75 -6.95
N VAL A 9 9.63 1.19 -6.35
CA VAL A 9 10.77 0.30 -6.06
C VAL A 9 10.38 -0.81 -5.09
N CYS A 10 9.65 -0.50 -4.01
CA CYS A 10 9.16 -1.49 -3.07
C CYS A 10 8.23 -2.50 -3.75
N PHE A 11 7.29 -2.05 -4.60
CA PHE A 11 6.42 -2.92 -5.38
C PHE A 11 7.22 -3.85 -6.31
N TYR A 12 8.20 -3.29 -7.01
CA TYR A 12 9.05 -4.05 -7.92
C TYR A 12 9.91 -5.09 -7.20
N LEU A 13 10.47 -4.75 -6.03
CA LEU A 13 11.21 -5.69 -5.19
C LEU A 13 10.30 -6.78 -4.63
N MET A 14 9.10 -6.42 -4.15
CA MET A 14 8.13 -7.39 -3.65
C MET A 14 7.71 -8.38 -4.75
N ASN A 15 7.50 -7.89 -5.97
CA ASN A 15 7.22 -8.73 -7.15
C ASN A 15 8.30 -9.80 -7.35
N ARG A 16 9.57 -9.44 -7.14
CA ARG A 16 10.70 -10.40 -7.18
C ARG A 16 10.68 -11.36 -5.99
N SER A 17 10.40 -10.88 -4.78
CA SER A 17 10.31 -11.72 -3.58
C SER A 17 9.22 -12.80 -3.67
N PHE A 18 8.09 -12.49 -4.31
CA PHE A 18 6.98 -13.43 -4.54
C PHE A 18 7.13 -14.23 -5.84
N SER A 19 8.25 -14.10 -6.58
CA SER A 19 8.49 -14.77 -7.86
C SER A 19 7.40 -14.55 -8.92
N LEU A 20 6.70 -13.40 -8.86
CA LEU A 20 5.60 -13.09 -9.79
C LEU A 20 6.10 -12.70 -11.19
N ASN A 21 7.39 -12.35 -11.32
CA ASN A 21 8.08 -12.04 -12.58
C ASN A 21 7.37 -10.99 -13.46
N MET A 22 6.59 -10.08 -12.87
CA MET A 22 5.93 -9.01 -13.59
C MET A 22 6.96 -8.05 -14.20
N SER A 23 6.65 -7.56 -15.41
CA SER A 23 7.41 -6.48 -16.04
C SER A 23 7.29 -5.19 -15.22
N PHE A 24 8.22 -4.25 -15.41
CA PHE A 24 8.13 -2.94 -14.76
C PHE A 24 6.84 -2.19 -15.13
N VAL A 25 6.38 -2.33 -16.38
CA VAL A 25 5.13 -1.71 -16.86
C VAL A 25 3.92 -2.29 -16.12
N ASN A 26 3.89 -3.61 -15.89
CA ASN A 26 2.81 -4.26 -15.14
C ASN A 26 2.80 -3.81 -13.67
N VAL A 27 3.98 -3.66 -13.06
CA VAL A 27 4.09 -3.13 -11.68
C VAL A 27 3.56 -1.70 -11.60
N LEU A 28 3.93 -0.85 -12.56
CA LEU A 28 3.44 0.53 -12.65
C LEU A 28 1.91 0.57 -12.84
N PHE A 29 1.38 -0.29 -13.70
CA PHE A 29 -0.06 -0.43 -13.91
C PHE A 29 -0.80 -0.81 -12.62
N VAL A 30 -0.31 -1.81 -11.89
CA VAL A 30 -0.88 -2.23 -10.60
C VAL A 30 -0.88 -1.07 -9.59
N ALA A 31 0.23 -0.33 -9.50
CA ALA A 31 0.31 0.84 -8.63
C ALA A 31 -0.75 1.90 -8.98
N ILE A 32 -0.93 2.22 -10.27
CA ILE A 32 -1.95 3.18 -10.74
C ILE A 32 -3.36 2.70 -10.37
N CYS A 33 -3.67 1.42 -10.61
CA CYS A 33 -4.98 0.86 -10.25
C CYS A 33 -5.25 0.95 -8.74
N ILE A 34 -4.26 0.67 -7.90
CA ILE A 34 -4.37 0.81 -6.45
C ILE A 34 -4.64 2.27 -6.07
N VAL A 35 -3.90 3.22 -6.66
CA VAL A 35 -4.11 4.66 -6.42
C VAL A 35 -5.55 5.05 -6.76
N LEU A 36 -6.07 4.59 -7.90
CA LEU A 36 -7.47 4.85 -8.27
C LEU A 36 -8.46 4.20 -7.30
N GLY A 37 -8.16 2.99 -6.81
CA GLY A 37 -8.99 2.29 -5.82
C GLY A 37 -9.11 3.04 -4.50
N ILE A 38 -7.98 3.54 -3.97
CA ILE A 38 -7.97 4.27 -2.69
C ILE A 38 -8.57 5.68 -2.77
N LEU A 39 -8.85 6.20 -3.97
CA LEU A 39 -9.64 7.43 -4.14
C LEU A 39 -11.07 7.27 -3.64
N ILE A 40 -11.56 6.03 -3.50
CA ILE A 40 -12.85 5.73 -2.89
C ILE A 40 -12.61 5.55 -1.38
N PRO A 41 -12.96 6.53 -0.52
CA PRO A 41 -12.75 6.40 0.91
C PRO A 41 -13.80 5.48 1.51
N ALA A 42 -13.49 4.18 1.60
CA ALA A 42 -14.41 3.18 2.15
C ALA A 42 -14.17 2.86 3.64
N ALA A 43 -12.90 2.81 4.06
CA ALA A 43 -12.51 2.42 5.42
C ALA A 43 -11.20 3.12 5.86
N PRO A 44 -10.94 3.22 7.19
CA PRO A 44 -9.67 3.72 7.70
C PRO A 44 -8.50 2.97 7.09
N GLY A 45 -7.51 3.71 6.61
CA GLY A 45 -6.34 3.10 6.01
C GLY A 45 -6.59 2.40 4.67
N TYR A 46 -7.72 2.68 4.00
CA TYR A 46 -8.08 2.13 2.69
C TYR A 46 -8.17 0.60 2.63
N VAL A 47 -8.37 -0.05 3.78
CA VAL A 47 -8.58 -1.49 3.89
C VAL A 47 -9.83 -1.90 3.10
N GLY A 48 -9.70 -2.90 2.25
CA GLY A 48 -10.73 -3.37 1.32
C GLY A 48 -10.55 -2.78 -0.08
N THR A 49 -10.54 -1.45 -0.21
CA THR A 49 -10.40 -0.77 -1.52
C THR A 49 -9.02 -0.96 -2.13
N TYR A 50 -7.96 -0.95 -1.30
CA TYR A 50 -6.59 -1.23 -1.73
C TYR A 50 -6.48 -2.68 -2.24
N GLU A 51 -6.98 -3.64 -1.44
CA GLU A 51 -6.93 -5.06 -1.74
C GLU A 51 -7.72 -5.40 -3.00
N PHE A 52 -8.93 -4.85 -3.12
CA PHE A 52 -9.79 -5.08 -4.26
C PHE A 52 -9.15 -4.58 -5.55
N ALA A 53 -8.69 -3.32 -5.58
CA ALA A 53 -8.09 -2.73 -6.77
C ALA A 53 -6.77 -3.42 -7.14
N GLY A 54 -5.92 -3.71 -6.16
CA GLY A 54 -4.65 -4.40 -6.37
C GLY A 54 -4.85 -5.83 -6.91
N ARG A 55 -5.76 -6.61 -6.30
CA ARG A 55 -6.08 -7.96 -6.78
C ARG A 55 -6.63 -7.93 -8.20
N ALA A 56 -7.57 -7.04 -8.49
CA ALA A 56 -8.15 -6.92 -9.84
C ALA A 56 -7.09 -6.54 -10.89
N ALA A 57 -6.17 -5.64 -10.56
CA ALA A 57 -5.07 -5.26 -11.44
C ALA A 57 -4.08 -6.43 -11.66
N LEU A 58 -3.78 -7.21 -10.62
CA LEU A 58 -2.93 -8.40 -10.72
C LEU A 58 -3.55 -9.48 -11.60
N GLU A 59 -4.84 -9.74 -11.43
CA GLU A 59 -5.59 -10.66 -12.28
C GLU A 59 -5.56 -10.21 -13.75
N PHE A 60 -5.73 -8.91 -14.00
CA PHE A 60 -5.64 -8.34 -15.34
C PHE A 60 -4.26 -8.53 -15.99
N VAL A 61 -3.17 -8.45 -15.24
CA VAL A 61 -1.81 -8.71 -15.74
C VAL A 61 -1.42 -10.19 -15.73
N GLY A 62 -2.36 -11.09 -15.43
CA GLY A 62 -2.19 -12.54 -15.54
C GLY A 62 -1.61 -13.24 -14.31
N VAL A 63 -1.60 -12.59 -13.13
CA VAL A 63 -1.15 -13.21 -11.88
C VAL A 63 -2.23 -14.12 -11.30
N ASP A 64 -1.83 -15.31 -10.82
CA ASP A 64 -2.72 -16.27 -10.17
C ASP A 64 -3.46 -15.62 -8.98
N PRO A 65 -4.81 -15.65 -8.93
CA PRO A 65 -5.59 -15.07 -7.84
C PRO A 65 -5.24 -15.59 -6.44
N ASN A 66 -4.80 -16.85 -6.32
CA ASN A 66 -4.42 -17.46 -5.04
C ASN A 66 -3.17 -16.78 -4.45
N VAL A 67 -2.25 -16.35 -5.31
CA VAL A 67 -1.01 -15.67 -4.88
C VAL A 67 -1.20 -14.15 -4.89
N GLY A 68 -1.99 -13.61 -5.81
CA GLY A 68 -2.21 -12.18 -5.98
C GLY A 68 -2.80 -11.50 -4.74
N LEU A 69 -3.79 -12.12 -4.07
CA LEU A 69 -4.34 -11.57 -2.83
C LEU A 69 -3.30 -11.54 -1.70
N SER A 70 -2.54 -12.63 -1.54
CA SER A 70 -1.47 -12.74 -0.52
C SER A 70 -0.39 -11.67 -0.73
N PHE A 71 -0.01 -11.44 -2.00
CA PHE A 71 0.93 -10.39 -2.37
C PHE A 71 0.42 -8.99 -1.98
N ILE A 72 -0.83 -8.65 -2.34
CA ILE A 72 -1.40 -7.32 -2.06
C ILE A 72 -1.59 -7.08 -0.57
N LEU A 73 -2.06 -8.08 0.17
CA LEU A 73 -2.18 -8.00 1.63
C LEU A 73 -0.82 -7.75 2.28
N PHE A 74 0.21 -8.48 1.86
CA PHE A 74 1.55 -8.30 2.39
C PHE A 74 2.11 -6.92 2.04
N LEU A 75 1.92 -6.47 0.81
CA LEU A 75 2.35 -5.15 0.35
C LEU A 75 1.71 -4.02 1.16
N HIS A 76 0.39 -4.08 1.37
CA HIS A 76 -0.34 -3.07 2.13
C HIS A 76 0.08 -3.06 3.61
N PHE A 77 0.19 -4.25 4.21
CA PHE A 77 0.67 -4.40 5.58
C PHE A 77 2.11 -3.89 5.75
N PHE A 78 2.99 -4.19 4.80
CA PHE A 78 4.37 -3.72 4.80
C PHE A 78 4.44 -2.19 4.73
N GLN A 79 3.59 -1.56 3.92
CA GLN A 79 3.47 -0.09 3.87
C GLN A 79 3.03 0.50 5.22
N PHE A 80 2.06 -0.13 5.89
CA PHE A 80 1.69 0.26 7.25
C PHE A 80 2.84 0.16 8.25
N ILE A 81 3.66 -0.89 8.15
CA ILE A 81 4.83 -1.04 9.03
C ILE A 81 5.75 0.17 8.90
N PHE A 82 6.09 0.64 7.69
CA PHE A 82 6.94 1.83 7.55
C PHE A 82 6.29 3.08 8.10
N ILE A 83 5.01 3.29 7.82
CA ILE A 83 4.26 4.44 8.31
C ILE A 83 4.28 4.45 9.85
N LEU A 84 4.05 3.30 10.49
CA LEU A 84 4.06 3.17 11.95
C LEU A 84 5.47 3.33 12.52
N LEU A 85 6.48 2.71 11.89
CA LEU A 85 7.87 2.78 12.33
C LEU A 85 8.43 4.20 12.35
N PHE A 86 8.03 5.06 11.40
CA PHE A 86 8.48 6.45 11.37
C PHE A 86 7.51 7.41 12.07
N GLY A 87 6.20 7.16 11.95
CA GLY A 87 5.17 8.02 12.53
C GLY A 87 5.14 7.93 14.05
N PHE A 88 5.18 6.72 14.62
CA PHE A 88 5.01 6.54 16.06
C PHE A 88 6.16 7.15 16.89
N PRO A 89 7.46 6.95 16.55
CA PRO A 89 8.54 7.61 17.26
C PRO A 89 8.53 9.13 17.10
N SER A 90 8.11 9.64 15.93
CA SER A 90 7.96 11.07 15.69
C SER A 90 6.89 11.68 16.60
N MET A 91 5.77 10.98 16.79
CA MET A 91 4.69 11.39 17.68
C MET A 91 5.15 11.48 19.14
N ILE A 92 5.90 10.47 19.61
CA ILE A 92 6.50 10.47 20.96
C ILE A 92 7.47 11.65 21.12
N LYS A 93 8.35 11.87 20.14
CA LYS A 93 9.35 12.96 20.18
C LYS A 93 8.70 14.34 20.24
N GLN A 94 7.54 14.51 19.64
CA GLN A 94 6.80 15.77 19.61
C GLN A 94 5.80 15.92 20.77
N ASN A 95 5.72 14.94 21.69
CA ASN A 95 4.73 14.90 22.79
C ASN A 95 3.27 15.01 22.33
N ILE A 96 2.97 14.61 21.09
CA ILE A 96 1.61 14.65 20.55
C ILE A 96 0.81 13.51 21.18
N SER A 97 -0.32 13.84 21.82
CA SER A 97 -1.21 12.83 22.41
C SER A 97 -2.33 12.43 21.44
N PHE A 98 -2.82 11.19 21.54
CA PHE A 98 -4.00 10.76 20.77
C PHE A 98 -5.26 11.60 21.06
N LYS A 99 -5.35 12.19 22.26
CA LYS A 99 -6.46 13.08 22.64
C LYS A 99 -6.42 14.39 21.87
N GLU A 100 -5.22 14.90 21.63
CA GLU A 100 -4.97 16.12 20.86
C GLU A 100 -5.31 15.90 19.38
N ILE A 101 -4.81 14.81 18.77
CA ILE A 101 -5.16 14.40 17.39
C ILE A 101 -6.68 14.25 17.22
N LYS A 102 -7.37 13.66 18.21
CA LYS A 102 -8.83 13.49 18.18
C LYS A 102 -9.59 14.81 18.28
N ASN A 103 -9.05 15.80 19.00
CA ASN A 103 -9.66 17.12 19.11
C ASN A 103 -9.46 17.95 17.84
N ASP A 104 -8.30 17.84 17.19
CA ASP A 104 -7.98 18.53 15.94
C ASP A 104 -8.71 17.95 14.71
N ALA A 105 -9.13 16.68 14.77
CA ALA A 105 -9.87 16.01 13.69
C ALA A 105 -11.40 16.29 13.69
N ARG A 106 -11.89 17.19 14.55
CA ARG A 106 -13.30 17.62 14.64
C ARG A 106 -13.50 19.01 14.05
#